data_AF-A0A0F9NTQ4-F1
#
_entry.id   AF-A0A0F9NTQ4-F1
#
_cell.length_a   1.000
_cell.length_b   1.000
_cell.length_c   1.000
_cell.angle_alpha   90.00
_cell.angle_beta   90.00
_cell.angle_gamma   90.00
#
_symmetry.space_group_name_H-M   'P 1'
#
loop_
_entity.id
_entity.type
_entity.pdbx_description
1 polymer ?
#
loop_
_entity_poly.entity_id
_entity_poly.type
_entity_poly.pdbx_seq_one_letter_code
_entity_poly.pdbx_strand_id
1 'polypeptide(L)'
;MTLLKERLIKHIKRITRPAYLMGIPMNIVDFFIKKLIIYSSYVLYYPYWLWRKKTIRNALIWLAILSALIVEFFTVAVLLQLFGIAANFAISAMMMIGQFLLMFTFLSNTENIEMLPGDTGSKNFKDHWYGQEHIKEVVLGTIEMMSPENKAKMDALGATPPAGAMLTGQPGTGKTLIAMCTASEVGIPYIGLNGADFNAMFIGVGEMKVKGVVSKARKWANQYGGCIVFIDEADAVMMSRGGTEGDENRPVQQGGGIFGGGMGIRSQLLTGMDGTQEPAIRTDLINFFFRFFGFEEMVDGVVFWLGATNRISMIDGAFLRPGRMDVIIQMDPPDRGSRRKIIQGYVDKVTTDDTVDVERLTDDTQGLTPADAAGAIERVAARFTIKDGRDAISHADIEDAILEQMLGIANPIAEFEEGQKEQVATHEAGHAVVLRVLLPKRRITNLSIVRRGKGMLGFMRNVAPEEIYAMPLEDLGAQIQLSWAGDIACEIVLGKRWTGAYGGTQSDLATVINLMRMIANHGWFADKLPLDPDNPFEDEEIQKAAHTYHKQMKDGTRSIINEYRELVVDLRDNLIEHGELNSAETLEILEEYGL
;
A
#
# COMPACT_ATOMS: atom_id res chain seq x y z
N MET A 1 39.52 58.83 42.52
CA MET A 1 39.04 60.23 42.38
C MET A 1 39.18 61.05 43.67
N THR A 2 39.13 60.41 44.85
CA THR A 2 39.29 61.03 46.18
C THR A 2 40.66 61.71 46.40
N LEU A 3 41.73 61.15 45.83
CA LEU A 3 43.10 61.72 45.85
C LEU A 3 43.27 63.02 45.03
N LEU A 4 42.45 63.26 44.02
CA LEU A 4 42.52 64.48 43.19
C LEU A 4 41.93 65.68 43.95
N LYS A 5 40.90 65.45 44.76
CA LYS A 5 40.19 66.47 45.53
C LYS A 5 41.06 67.04 46.66
N GLU A 6 41.84 66.19 47.33
CA GLU A 6 42.76 66.63 48.40
C GLU A 6 43.95 67.43 47.88
N ARG A 7 44.50 67.06 46.70
CA ARG A 7 45.59 67.83 46.06
C ARG A 7 45.12 69.22 45.62
N LEU A 8 43.88 69.35 45.14
CA LEU A 8 43.30 70.63 44.71
C LEU A 8 43.11 71.60 45.90
N ILE A 9 42.59 71.10 47.02
CA ILE A 9 42.35 71.91 48.23
C ILE A 9 43.66 72.41 48.83
N LYS A 10 44.73 71.61 48.76
CA LYS A 10 46.07 72.01 49.21
C LYS A 10 46.70 73.09 48.32
N HIS A 11 46.44 73.06 47.01
CA HIS A 11 46.92 74.10 46.08
C HIS A 11 46.19 75.43 46.27
N ILE A 12 44.86 75.38 46.46
CA ILE A 12 44.05 76.59 46.67
C ILE A 12 44.44 77.32 47.96
N LYS A 13 44.69 76.60 49.07
CA LYS A 13 45.17 77.19 50.33
C LYS A 13 46.58 77.81 50.26
N ARG A 14 47.38 77.48 49.25
CA ARG A 14 48.74 78.03 49.06
C ARG A 14 48.72 79.38 48.31
N ILE A 15 47.72 79.60 47.46
CA ILE A 15 47.56 80.80 46.63
C ILE A 15 46.83 81.92 47.38
N THR A 16 46.04 81.60 48.41
CA THR A 16 45.28 82.57 49.21
C THR A 16 46.02 83.09 50.46
N ARG A 17 47.34 83.26 50.42
CA ARG A 17 48.08 83.90 51.53
C ARG A 17 47.94 85.43 51.42
N PRO A 18 47.52 86.15 52.49
CA PRO A 18 47.17 87.58 52.41
C PRO A 18 48.34 88.53 52.07
N ALA A 19 49.59 88.06 52.07
CA ALA A 19 50.77 88.91 52.02
C ALA A 19 51.20 89.38 50.61
N TYR A 20 50.58 88.92 49.52
CA TYR A 20 51.01 89.23 48.14
C TYR A 20 49.99 90.00 47.29
N LEU A 21 48.89 90.48 47.87
CA LEU A 21 47.81 91.16 47.13
C LEU A 21 47.83 92.70 47.17
N MET A 22 48.82 93.34 47.80
CA MET A 22 48.97 94.80 47.76
C MET A 22 50.15 95.20 46.87
N GLY A 23 49.88 95.48 45.60
CA GLY A 23 50.90 96.04 44.70
C GLY A 23 50.60 96.04 43.20
N ILE A 24 49.35 95.87 42.74
CA ILE A 24 49.02 96.05 41.31
C ILE A 24 48.46 97.47 41.13
N PRO A 25 49.08 98.31 40.27
CA PRO A 25 48.60 99.67 40.04
C PRO A 25 47.22 99.65 39.37
N MET A 26 46.32 100.51 39.89
CA MET A 26 44.87 100.53 39.65
C MET A 26 44.45 100.70 38.18
N ASN A 27 45.34 101.22 37.35
CA ASN A 27 45.12 101.49 35.92
C ASN A 27 45.01 100.23 35.04
N ILE A 28 45.69 99.12 35.40
CA ILE A 28 45.59 97.85 34.66
C ILE A 28 44.28 97.12 35.00
N VAL A 29 43.88 97.18 36.27
CA VAL A 29 42.63 96.62 36.77
C VAL A 29 41.44 97.28 36.07
N ASP A 30 41.45 98.61 35.93
CA ASP A 30 40.39 99.34 35.24
C ASP A 30 40.26 99.02 33.75
N PHE A 31 41.37 98.77 33.05
CA PHE A 31 41.34 98.42 31.63
C PHE A 31 40.67 97.04 31.40
N PHE A 32 41.05 96.04 32.21
CA PHE A 32 40.45 94.70 32.13
C PHE A 32 38.99 94.70 32.60
N ILE A 33 38.67 95.43 33.66
CA ILE A 33 37.28 95.58 34.13
C ILE A 33 36.42 96.23 33.05
N LYS A 34 36.88 97.29 32.37
CA LYS A 34 36.11 97.92 31.28
C LYS A 34 35.88 96.99 30.08
N LYS A 35 36.90 96.23 29.64
CA LYS A 35 36.74 95.25 28.55
C LYS A 35 35.83 94.09 28.93
N LEU A 36 35.93 93.59 30.16
CA LEU A 36 35.08 92.54 30.69
C LEU A 36 33.62 93.01 30.81
N ILE A 37 33.39 94.24 31.28
CA ILE A 37 32.07 94.88 31.32
C ILE A 37 31.49 95.02 29.91
N ILE A 38 32.29 95.35 28.89
CA ILE A 38 31.80 95.45 27.50
C ILE A 38 31.50 94.08 26.88
N TYR A 39 32.31 93.05 27.13
CA TYR A 39 32.05 91.71 26.61
C TYR A 39 30.86 91.04 27.30
N SER A 40 30.80 91.15 28.64
CA SER A 40 29.64 90.71 29.43
C SER A 40 28.39 91.48 29.06
N SER A 41 28.50 92.77 28.72
CA SER A 41 27.36 93.52 28.21
C SER A 41 26.91 92.97 26.86
N TYR A 42 27.77 92.59 25.91
CA TYR A 42 27.28 91.94 24.68
C TYR A 42 26.61 90.58 24.93
N VAL A 43 27.17 89.73 25.80
CA VAL A 43 26.61 88.40 26.12
C VAL A 43 25.29 88.49 26.88
N LEU A 44 25.11 89.52 27.73
CA LEU A 44 23.85 89.78 28.45
C LEU A 44 22.85 90.60 27.62
N TYR A 45 23.35 91.52 26.78
CA TYR A 45 22.54 92.44 26.00
C TYR A 45 21.98 91.77 24.75
N TYR A 46 22.68 90.86 24.08
CA TYR A 46 22.11 90.19 22.90
C TYR A 46 20.85 89.38 23.24
N PRO A 47 20.84 88.54 24.30
CA PRO A 47 19.63 87.87 24.77
C PRO A 47 18.57 88.88 25.22
N TYR A 48 18.94 89.91 25.99
CA TYR A 48 17.99 90.93 26.46
C TYR A 48 17.39 91.76 25.31
N TRP A 49 18.17 92.07 24.28
CA TRP A 49 17.78 92.82 23.09
C TRP A 49 16.90 91.98 22.16
N LEU A 50 17.25 90.70 21.94
CA LEU A 50 16.37 89.72 21.29
C LEU A 50 15.04 89.58 22.04
N TRP A 51 15.08 89.64 23.38
CA TRP A 51 13.91 89.47 24.22
C TRP A 51 13.00 90.72 24.29
N ARG A 52 13.56 91.92 24.05
CA ARG A 52 12.83 93.20 24.00
C ARG A 52 12.12 93.44 22.67
N LYS A 53 12.63 92.89 21.56
CA LYS A 53 11.94 92.87 20.27
C LYS A 53 10.82 91.83 20.31
N LYS A 54 9.62 92.27 20.70
CA LYS A 54 8.41 91.45 20.89
C LYS A 54 8.20 90.44 19.74
N THR A 55 8.48 90.83 18.51
CA THR A 55 8.38 90.00 17.30
C THR A 55 9.35 88.82 17.28
N ILE A 56 10.63 89.03 17.62
CA ILE A 56 11.67 87.98 17.56
C ILE A 56 11.51 87.02 18.73
N ARG A 57 11.24 87.53 19.95
CA ARG A 57 10.90 86.71 21.11
C ARG A 57 9.72 85.77 20.82
N ASN A 58 8.63 86.33 20.31
CA ASN A 58 7.44 85.54 20.02
C ASN A 58 7.73 84.53 18.92
N ALA A 59 8.51 84.88 17.89
CA ALA A 59 8.95 83.95 16.86
C ALA A 59 9.77 82.78 17.43
N LEU A 60 10.71 83.03 18.34
CA LEU A 60 11.51 81.97 18.99
C LEU A 60 10.68 81.07 19.92
N ILE A 61 9.73 81.65 20.67
CA ILE A 61 8.80 80.88 21.51
C ILE A 61 7.89 80.02 20.63
N TRP A 62 7.32 80.57 19.55
CA TRP A 62 6.52 79.81 18.61
C TRP A 62 7.34 78.73 17.90
N LEU A 63 8.61 78.98 17.59
CA LEU A 63 9.51 78.00 16.99
C LEU A 63 9.88 76.88 17.96
N ALA A 64 10.06 77.18 19.25
CA ALA A 64 10.28 76.19 20.31
C ALA A 64 9.03 75.34 20.58
N ILE A 65 7.85 75.97 20.63
CA ILE A 65 6.55 75.28 20.75
C ILE A 65 6.32 74.39 19.52
N LEU A 66 6.55 74.93 18.31
CA LEU A 66 6.44 74.18 17.08
C LEU A 66 7.43 73.01 17.04
N SER A 67 8.68 73.19 17.47
CA SER A 67 9.65 72.10 17.55
C SER A 67 9.26 71.01 18.56
N ALA A 68 8.69 71.41 19.71
CA ALA A 68 8.22 70.45 20.71
C ALA A 68 7.00 69.66 20.19
N LEU A 69 6.05 70.34 19.56
CA LEU A 69 4.89 69.70 18.90
C LEU A 69 5.32 68.78 17.76
N ILE A 70 6.34 69.15 16.99
CA ILE A 70 6.92 68.29 15.94
C ILE A 70 7.52 67.02 16.57
N VAL A 71 8.30 67.14 17.65
CA VAL A 71 8.89 65.98 18.34
C VAL A 71 7.80 65.07 18.91
N GLU A 72 6.77 65.61 19.57
CA GLU A 72 5.63 64.83 20.07
C GLU A 72 4.85 64.16 18.92
N PHE A 73 4.64 64.85 17.81
CA PHE A 73 3.99 64.28 16.64
C PHE A 73 4.80 63.10 16.08
N PHE A 74 6.12 63.24 15.96
CA PHE A 74 6.99 62.17 15.48
C PHE A 74 7.08 61.00 16.47
N THR A 75 7.09 61.23 17.78
CA THR A 75 7.10 60.13 18.76
C THR A 75 5.79 59.35 18.75
N VAL A 76 4.65 60.02 18.66
CA VAL A 76 3.34 59.37 18.51
C VAL A 76 3.26 58.61 17.18
N ALA A 77 3.75 59.19 16.09
CA ALA A 77 3.80 58.53 14.78
C ALA A 77 4.66 57.25 14.80
N VAL A 78 5.84 57.30 15.43
CA VAL A 78 6.72 56.12 15.59
C VAL A 78 6.06 55.06 16.47
N LEU A 79 5.39 55.44 17.56
CA LEU A 79 4.67 54.48 18.42
C LEU A 79 3.52 53.79 17.68
N LEU A 80 2.74 54.55 16.91
CA LEU A 80 1.67 54.00 16.07
C LEU A 80 2.23 53.06 14.98
N GLN A 81 3.38 53.39 14.40
CA GLN A 81 4.04 52.53 13.43
C GLN A 81 4.53 51.22 14.05
N LEU A 82 5.16 51.28 15.24
CA LEU A 82 5.58 50.08 15.97
C LEU A 82 4.39 49.20 16.36
N PHE A 83 3.28 49.81 16.78
CA PHE A 83 2.03 49.09 17.03
C PHE A 83 1.50 48.42 15.76
N GLY A 84 1.54 49.13 14.62
CA GLY A 84 1.15 48.57 13.32
C GLY A 84 2.01 47.38 12.89
N ILE A 85 3.33 47.43 13.10
CA ILE A 85 4.23 46.31 12.83
C ILE A 85 3.90 45.11 13.73
N ALA A 86 3.71 45.34 15.03
CA ALA A 86 3.34 44.29 15.98
C ALA A 86 1.97 43.67 15.64
N ALA A 87 0.99 44.48 15.26
CA ALA A 87 -0.34 44.01 14.84
C ALA A 87 -0.26 43.18 13.55
N ASN A 88 0.51 43.63 12.55
CA ASN A 88 0.73 42.87 11.31
C ASN A 88 1.44 41.55 11.57
N PHE A 89 2.44 41.53 12.46
CA PHE A 89 3.10 40.30 12.87
C PHE A 89 2.11 39.34 13.56
N ALA A 90 1.27 39.83 14.48
CA ALA A 90 0.26 39.03 15.15
C ALA A 90 -0.79 38.46 14.17
N ILE A 91 -1.28 39.28 13.24
CA ILE A 91 -2.23 38.83 12.20
C ILE A 91 -1.57 37.78 11.30
N SER A 92 -0.31 37.99 10.90
CA SER A 92 0.43 37.05 10.05
C SER A 92 0.68 35.72 10.76
N ALA A 93 1.03 35.74 12.04
CA ALA A 93 1.16 34.54 12.87
C ALA A 93 -0.17 33.81 13.03
N MET A 94 -1.27 34.53 13.27
CA MET A 94 -2.61 33.96 13.35
C MET A 94 -3.05 33.34 12.02
N MET A 95 -2.79 34.02 10.90
CA MET A 95 -3.05 33.48 9.55
C MET A 95 -2.20 32.25 9.26
N MET A 96 -0.94 32.23 9.66
CA MET A 96 -0.05 31.07 9.51
C MET A 96 -0.55 29.87 10.33
N ILE A 97 -0.95 30.08 11.58
CA ILE A 97 -1.54 29.04 12.43
C ILE A 97 -2.87 28.57 11.83
N GLY A 98 -3.72 29.49 11.36
CA GLY A 98 -4.98 29.16 10.69
C GLY A 98 -4.79 28.33 9.42
N GLN A 99 -3.82 28.71 8.58
CA GLN A 99 -3.42 27.94 7.40
C GLN A 99 -2.89 26.55 7.79
N PHE A 100 -2.09 26.46 8.84
CA PHE A 100 -1.56 25.20 9.34
C PHE A 100 -2.69 24.29 9.86
N LEU A 101 -3.65 24.82 10.61
CA LEU A 101 -4.81 24.07 11.10
C LEU A 101 -5.73 23.63 9.95
N LEU A 102 -5.98 24.49 8.97
CA LEU A 102 -6.75 24.14 7.77
C LEU A 102 -6.08 23.03 6.98
N MET A 103 -4.76 23.13 6.78
CA MET A 103 -3.97 22.10 6.10
C MET A 103 -4.05 20.76 6.86
N PHE A 104 -3.89 20.77 8.19
CA PHE A 104 -4.01 19.55 9.00
C PHE A 104 -5.41 18.93 8.95
N THR A 105 -6.45 19.76 8.92
CA THR A 105 -7.84 19.29 8.77
C THR A 105 -8.04 18.63 7.41
N PHE A 106 -7.56 19.25 6.33
CA PHE A 106 -7.64 18.69 4.98
C PHE A 106 -6.87 17.37 4.85
N LEU A 107 -5.66 17.30 5.40
CA LEU A 107 -4.83 16.08 5.38
C LEU A 107 -5.35 14.97 6.29
N SER A 108 -6.16 15.32 7.30
CA SER A 108 -6.81 14.34 8.19
C SER A 108 -8.05 13.69 7.59
N ASN A 109 -8.59 14.23 6.49
CA ASN A 109 -9.66 13.57 5.78
C ASN A 109 -9.12 12.29 5.12
N THR A 110 -9.89 11.23 5.25
CA THR A 110 -9.63 9.93 4.63
C THR A 110 -10.62 9.74 3.50
N GLU A 111 -10.13 9.25 2.35
CA GLU A 111 -11.00 8.76 1.30
C GLU A 111 -11.52 7.39 1.74
N ASN A 112 -12.75 7.37 2.26
CA ASN A 112 -13.38 6.15 2.74
C ASN A 112 -14.41 5.69 1.74
N ILE A 113 -14.50 4.37 1.52
CA ILE A 113 -15.65 3.78 0.85
C ILE A 113 -16.73 3.56 1.90
N GLU A 114 -17.73 4.41 1.88
CA GLU A 114 -18.84 4.38 2.84
C GLU A 114 -20.08 3.80 2.16
N MET A 115 -20.71 2.80 2.78
CA MET A 115 -22.00 2.26 2.34
C MET A 115 -22.95 2.21 3.52
N LEU A 116 -24.13 2.81 3.35
CA LEU A 116 -25.23 2.74 4.29
C LEU A 116 -26.26 1.68 3.85
N PRO A 117 -27.04 1.14 4.78
CA PRO A 117 -28.12 0.21 4.45
C PRO A 117 -29.12 0.84 3.48
N GLY A 118 -29.33 0.20 2.33
CA GLY A 118 -30.28 0.67 1.31
C GLY A 118 -29.71 1.63 0.25
N ASP A 119 -28.41 1.90 0.26
CA ASP A 119 -27.76 2.69 -0.80
C ASP A 119 -27.81 1.98 -2.16
N THR A 120 -28.09 2.73 -3.24
CA THR A 120 -28.20 2.17 -4.61
C THR A 120 -26.90 1.56 -5.15
N GLY A 121 -25.76 1.82 -4.49
CA GLY A 121 -24.46 1.25 -4.81
C GLY A 121 -24.07 0.02 -3.99
N SER A 122 -24.94 -0.47 -3.11
CA SER A 122 -24.66 -1.60 -2.23
C SER A 122 -24.39 -2.88 -3.01
N LYS A 123 -23.30 -3.58 -2.68
CA LYS A 123 -22.99 -4.92 -3.22
C LYS A 123 -23.75 -5.97 -2.41
N ASN A 124 -24.34 -6.95 -3.09
CA ASN A 124 -25.13 -8.00 -2.45
C ASN A 124 -24.62 -9.39 -2.88
N PHE A 125 -24.95 -10.43 -2.11
CA PHE A 125 -24.53 -11.78 -2.47
C PHE A 125 -25.19 -12.32 -3.74
N LYS A 126 -26.37 -11.84 -4.10
CA LYS A 126 -27.14 -12.36 -5.24
C LYS A 126 -26.56 -11.97 -6.60
N ASP A 127 -26.18 -10.70 -6.76
CA ASP A 127 -25.81 -10.13 -8.06
C ASP A 127 -24.30 -9.93 -8.22
N HIS A 128 -23.53 -10.11 -7.14
CA HIS A 128 -22.10 -9.82 -7.14
C HIS A 128 -21.21 -10.96 -6.62
N TRP A 129 -21.74 -11.88 -5.81
CA TRP A 129 -20.94 -12.96 -5.23
C TRP A 129 -21.33 -14.31 -5.83
N TYR A 130 -20.35 -15.03 -6.35
CA TYR A 130 -20.57 -16.31 -7.02
C TYR A 130 -19.64 -17.37 -6.43
N GLY A 131 -20.18 -18.53 -6.07
CA GLY A 131 -19.40 -19.63 -5.52
C GLY A 131 -18.90 -19.40 -4.08
N GLN A 132 -18.02 -20.29 -3.60
CA GLN A 132 -17.42 -20.21 -2.26
C GLN A 132 -18.44 -20.04 -1.12
N GLU A 133 -19.54 -20.80 -1.16
CA GLU A 133 -20.66 -20.62 -0.20
C GLU A 133 -20.24 -20.88 1.24
N HIS A 134 -19.31 -21.81 1.46
CA HIS A 134 -18.77 -22.08 2.78
C HIS A 134 -18.11 -20.83 3.38
N ILE A 135 -17.30 -20.10 2.60
CA ILE A 135 -16.65 -18.87 3.06
C ILE A 135 -17.69 -17.78 3.33
N LYS A 136 -18.70 -17.66 2.46
CA LYS A 136 -19.84 -16.77 2.67
C LYS A 136 -20.54 -17.07 4.02
N GLU A 137 -20.88 -18.32 4.29
CA GLU A 137 -21.53 -18.75 5.53
C GLU A 137 -20.66 -18.49 6.76
N VAL A 138 -19.34 -18.72 6.67
CA VAL A 138 -18.41 -18.45 7.77
C VAL A 138 -18.34 -16.95 8.09
N VAL A 139 -18.20 -16.09 7.06
CA VAL A 139 -18.11 -14.64 7.26
C VAL A 139 -19.43 -14.07 7.78
N LEU A 140 -20.56 -14.48 7.18
CA LEU A 140 -21.90 -14.09 7.64
C LEU A 140 -22.15 -14.54 9.08
N GLY A 141 -21.92 -15.82 9.38
CA GLY A 141 -22.10 -16.35 10.72
C GLY A 141 -21.23 -15.65 11.76
N THR A 142 -19.99 -15.30 11.43
CA THR A 142 -19.10 -14.55 12.33
C THR A 142 -19.67 -13.16 12.65
N ILE A 143 -20.25 -12.47 11.67
CA ILE A 143 -20.84 -11.13 11.85
C ILE A 143 -22.20 -11.22 12.55
N GLU A 144 -23.00 -12.23 12.23
CA GLU A 144 -24.30 -12.46 12.87
C GLU A 144 -24.17 -12.81 14.36
N MET A 145 -23.09 -13.48 14.78
CA MET A 145 -22.76 -13.71 16.19
C MET A 145 -22.62 -12.39 16.98
N MET A 146 -22.28 -11.31 16.29
CA MET A 146 -22.08 -9.97 16.87
C MET A 146 -23.36 -9.13 16.90
N SER A 147 -24.46 -9.60 16.34
CA SER A 147 -25.76 -8.94 16.49
C SER A 147 -26.12 -8.81 17.98
N PRO A 148 -26.80 -7.72 18.40
CA PRO A 148 -27.16 -7.52 19.80
C PRO A 148 -27.88 -8.73 20.44
N GLU A 149 -28.74 -9.38 19.67
CA GLU A 149 -29.48 -10.57 20.10
C GLU A 149 -28.56 -11.78 20.34
N ASN A 150 -27.64 -12.06 19.41
CA ASN A 150 -26.74 -13.20 19.53
C ASN A 150 -25.63 -12.94 20.54
N LYS A 151 -25.16 -11.71 20.69
CA LYS A 151 -24.26 -11.30 21.77
C LYS A 151 -24.88 -11.59 23.14
N ALA A 152 -26.14 -11.22 23.36
CA ALA A 152 -26.83 -11.53 24.62
C ALA A 152 -26.95 -13.05 24.89
N LYS A 153 -27.15 -13.86 23.84
CA LYS A 153 -27.14 -15.32 23.95
C LYS A 153 -25.74 -15.85 24.29
N MET A 154 -24.68 -15.29 23.69
CA MET A 154 -23.31 -15.67 23.99
C MET A 154 -22.91 -15.30 25.42
N ASP A 155 -23.30 -14.10 25.88
CA ASP A 155 -23.10 -13.67 27.26
C ASP A 155 -23.81 -14.60 28.25
N ALA A 156 -25.03 -15.04 27.93
CA ALA A 156 -25.77 -16.01 28.74
C ALA A 156 -25.10 -17.40 28.78
N LEU A 157 -24.34 -17.76 27.74
CA LEU A 157 -23.51 -18.97 27.68
C LEU A 157 -22.14 -18.80 28.33
N GLY A 158 -21.76 -17.58 28.74
CA GLY A 158 -20.43 -17.25 29.23
C GLY A 158 -19.35 -17.24 28.14
N ALA A 159 -19.74 -17.11 26.88
CA ALA A 159 -18.84 -17.03 25.73
C ALA A 159 -18.61 -15.58 25.31
N THR A 160 -17.38 -15.22 24.94
CA THR A 160 -17.05 -13.90 24.39
C THR A 160 -17.15 -13.93 22.86
N PRO A 161 -17.91 -13.01 22.23
CA PRO A 161 -18.01 -12.98 20.78
C PRO A 161 -16.71 -12.48 20.14
N PRO A 162 -16.39 -12.93 18.90
CA PRO A 162 -15.19 -12.49 18.20
C PRO A 162 -15.33 -11.02 17.80
N ALA A 163 -14.35 -10.19 18.13
CA ALA A 163 -14.41 -8.74 17.91
C ALA A 163 -14.18 -8.33 16.43
N GLY A 164 -13.64 -9.24 15.64
CA GLY A 164 -13.21 -8.97 14.27
C GLY A 164 -12.58 -10.20 13.61
N ALA A 165 -12.37 -10.10 12.31
CA ALA A 165 -11.73 -11.16 11.53
C ALA A 165 -10.67 -10.62 10.55
N MET A 166 -9.67 -11.44 10.28
CA MET A 166 -8.65 -11.20 9.26
C MET A 166 -8.88 -12.14 8.09
N LEU A 167 -9.19 -11.56 6.92
CA LEU A 167 -9.30 -12.27 5.65
C LEU A 167 -7.91 -12.40 5.02
N THR A 168 -7.49 -13.64 4.78
CA THR A 168 -6.18 -13.95 4.16
C THR A 168 -6.40 -14.64 2.82
N GLY A 169 -5.44 -14.59 1.90
CA GLY A 169 -5.53 -15.30 0.62
C GLY A 169 -4.89 -14.54 -0.52
N GLN A 170 -4.92 -15.10 -1.73
CA GLN A 170 -4.34 -14.45 -2.91
C GLN A 170 -5.12 -13.18 -3.32
N PRO A 171 -4.49 -12.22 -4.01
CA PRO A 171 -5.19 -11.10 -4.62
C PRO A 171 -6.33 -11.59 -5.52
N GLY A 172 -7.44 -10.85 -5.58
CA GLY A 172 -8.55 -11.19 -6.49
C GLY A 172 -9.54 -12.25 -6.00
N THR A 173 -9.35 -12.84 -4.81
CA THR A 173 -10.29 -13.83 -4.21
C THR A 173 -11.61 -13.24 -3.69
N GLY A 174 -11.77 -11.92 -3.72
CA GLY A 174 -13.00 -11.24 -3.31
C GLY A 174 -13.06 -10.79 -1.84
N LYS A 175 -11.92 -10.67 -1.16
CA LYS A 175 -11.82 -10.20 0.26
C LYS A 175 -12.60 -8.91 0.54
N THR A 176 -12.44 -7.90 -0.32
CA THR A 176 -13.16 -6.62 -0.19
C THR A 176 -14.64 -6.75 -0.55
N LEU A 177 -14.95 -7.60 -1.55
CA LEU A 177 -16.31 -7.82 -2.03
C LEU A 177 -17.18 -8.55 -1.00
N ILE A 178 -16.66 -9.60 -0.35
CA ILE A 178 -17.41 -10.34 0.68
C ILE A 178 -17.74 -9.45 1.88
N ALA A 179 -16.86 -8.54 2.26
CA ALA A 179 -17.11 -7.60 3.35
C ALA A 179 -18.27 -6.64 3.02
N MET A 180 -18.30 -6.10 1.80
CA MET A 180 -19.39 -5.23 1.31
C MET A 180 -20.72 -5.98 1.17
N CYS A 181 -20.68 -7.20 0.61
CA CYS A 181 -21.85 -8.06 0.49
C CYS A 181 -22.43 -8.42 1.85
N THR A 182 -21.57 -8.71 2.83
CA THR A 182 -22.00 -9.05 4.18
C THR A 182 -22.65 -7.86 4.89
N ALA A 183 -22.06 -6.67 4.77
CA ALA A 183 -22.66 -5.45 5.33
C ALA A 183 -24.08 -5.21 4.81
N SER A 184 -24.27 -5.41 3.51
CA SER A 184 -25.54 -5.18 2.83
C SER A 184 -26.59 -6.25 3.16
N GLU A 185 -26.17 -7.52 3.31
CA GLU A 185 -27.05 -8.62 3.69
C GLU A 185 -27.56 -8.48 5.13
N VAL A 186 -26.67 -8.10 6.06
CA VAL A 186 -27.01 -7.88 7.47
C VAL A 186 -27.74 -6.55 7.67
N GLY A 187 -27.59 -5.60 6.74
CA GLY A 187 -28.23 -4.29 6.80
C GLY A 187 -27.53 -3.33 7.76
N ILE A 188 -26.20 -3.39 7.85
CA ILE A 188 -25.37 -2.52 8.69
C ILE A 188 -24.41 -1.65 7.86
N PRO A 189 -24.06 -0.43 8.32
CA PRO A 189 -23.07 0.41 7.67
C PRO A 189 -21.71 -0.25 7.48
N TYR A 190 -21.04 0.11 6.39
CA TYR A 190 -19.69 -0.31 6.03
C TYR A 190 -18.77 0.91 5.85
N ILE A 191 -17.58 0.83 6.42
CA ILE A 191 -16.49 1.79 6.24
C ILE A 191 -15.27 1.02 5.71
N GLY A 192 -14.95 1.18 4.43
CA GLY A 192 -13.78 0.60 3.78
C GLY A 192 -12.62 1.60 3.68
N LEU A 193 -11.43 1.15 4.04
CA LEU A 193 -10.19 1.94 4.11
C LEU A 193 -9.05 1.14 3.48
N ASN A 194 -8.13 1.79 2.76
CA ASN A 194 -6.85 1.15 2.44
C ASN A 194 -5.85 1.41 3.57
N GLY A 195 -5.14 0.38 4.02
CA GLY A 195 -4.07 0.49 5.02
C GLY A 195 -3.04 1.56 4.66
N ALA A 196 -2.68 1.71 3.38
CA ALA A 196 -1.76 2.74 2.90
C ALA A 196 -2.26 4.18 3.17
N ASP A 197 -3.57 4.42 3.26
CA ASP A 197 -4.14 5.76 3.42
C ASP A 197 -3.83 6.39 4.79
N PHE A 198 -3.48 5.56 5.78
CA PHE A 198 -3.07 6.04 7.10
C PHE A 198 -1.65 6.61 7.10
N ASN A 199 -0.82 6.28 6.11
CA ASN A 199 0.53 6.81 6.00
C ASN A 199 0.49 8.26 5.51
N ALA A 200 0.65 9.19 6.44
CA ALA A 200 0.66 10.63 6.16
C ALA A 200 2.08 11.20 6.21
N MET A 201 2.33 12.25 5.40
CA MET A 201 3.60 13.00 5.42
C MET A 201 3.88 13.71 6.76
N PHE A 202 2.83 13.97 7.55
CA PHE A 202 2.90 14.70 8.82
C PHE A 202 2.65 13.77 10.00
N ILE A 203 3.48 13.90 11.04
CA ILE A 203 3.28 13.21 12.32
C ILE A 203 1.91 13.57 12.90
N GLY A 204 1.18 12.59 13.45
CA GLY A 204 -0.09 12.81 14.12
C GLY A 204 -1.29 12.77 13.20
N VAL A 205 -1.12 12.97 11.89
CA VAL A 205 -2.24 12.93 10.93
C VAL A 205 -2.80 11.52 10.82
N GLY A 206 -1.95 10.50 10.71
CA GLY A 206 -2.42 9.10 10.68
C GLY A 206 -3.21 8.71 11.94
N GLU A 207 -2.76 9.15 13.11
CA GLU A 207 -3.45 8.91 14.38
C GLU A 207 -4.80 9.63 14.46
N MET A 208 -4.88 10.87 13.93
CA MET A 208 -6.16 11.59 13.81
C MET A 208 -7.12 10.90 12.84
N LYS A 209 -6.62 10.38 11.71
CA LYS A 209 -7.41 9.58 10.76
C LYS A 209 -8.04 8.36 11.45
N VAL A 210 -7.24 7.59 12.19
CA VAL A 210 -7.72 6.44 12.97
C VAL A 210 -8.80 6.86 13.97
N LYS A 211 -8.57 7.93 14.74
CA LYS A 211 -9.57 8.44 15.70
C LYS A 211 -10.87 8.87 15.02
N GLY A 212 -10.77 9.50 13.85
CA GLY A 212 -11.92 9.91 13.04
C GLY A 212 -12.75 8.70 12.58
N VAL A 213 -12.09 7.67 12.05
CA VAL A 213 -12.73 6.40 11.66
C VAL A 213 -13.41 5.73 12.85
N VAL A 214 -12.72 5.56 13.97
CA VAL A 214 -13.28 4.92 15.18
C VAL A 214 -14.50 5.68 15.71
N SER A 215 -14.42 7.02 15.75
CA SER A 215 -15.53 7.87 16.19
C SER A 215 -16.75 7.74 15.26
N LYS A 216 -16.52 7.74 13.94
CA LYS A 216 -17.58 7.54 12.94
C LYS A 216 -18.20 6.15 13.05
N ALA A 217 -17.38 5.11 13.13
CA ALA A 217 -17.81 3.72 13.26
C ALA A 217 -18.70 3.52 14.49
N ARG A 218 -18.31 4.04 15.66
CA ARG A 218 -19.15 4.00 16.88
C ARG A 218 -20.47 4.73 16.69
N LYS A 219 -20.44 5.92 16.09
CA LYS A 219 -21.66 6.70 15.83
C LYS A 219 -22.65 5.90 14.98
N TRP A 220 -22.17 5.26 13.93
CA TRP A 220 -22.99 4.45 13.04
C TRP A 220 -23.43 3.13 13.68
N ALA A 221 -22.54 2.46 14.40
CA ALA A 221 -22.91 1.26 15.15
C ALA A 221 -24.07 1.55 16.11
N ASN A 222 -24.02 2.66 16.86
CA ASN A 222 -25.10 3.04 17.77
C ASN A 222 -26.40 3.45 17.06
N GLN A 223 -26.33 3.86 15.80
CA GLN A 223 -27.51 4.25 15.01
C GLN A 223 -28.19 3.06 14.33
N TYR A 224 -27.40 2.08 13.88
CA TYR A 224 -27.88 0.96 13.05
C TYR A 224 -27.74 -0.41 13.74
N GLY A 225 -27.33 -0.45 15.01
CA GLY A 225 -27.10 -1.68 15.78
C GLY A 225 -25.73 -2.32 15.56
N GLY A 226 -25.05 -2.02 14.45
CA GLY A 226 -23.69 -2.47 14.15
C GLY A 226 -23.03 -1.66 13.04
N CYS A 227 -21.71 -1.82 12.87
CA CYS A 227 -20.94 -1.20 11.79
C CYS A 227 -19.73 -2.08 11.45
N ILE A 228 -19.47 -2.31 10.17
CA ILE A 228 -18.24 -2.97 9.70
C ILE A 228 -17.20 -1.92 9.39
N VAL A 229 -16.00 -2.09 9.93
CA VAL A 229 -14.80 -1.32 9.55
C VAL A 229 -13.85 -2.28 8.85
N PHE A 230 -13.67 -2.10 7.54
CA PHE A 230 -12.81 -2.91 6.70
C PHE A 230 -11.51 -2.18 6.37
N ILE A 231 -10.37 -2.82 6.65
CA ILE A 231 -9.04 -2.33 6.32
C ILE A 231 -8.45 -3.27 5.27
N ASP A 232 -8.44 -2.82 4.02
CA ASP A 232 -7.72 -3.49 2.93
C ASP A 232 -6.22 -3.26 3.05
N GLU A 233 -5.41 -4.15 2.48
CA GLU A 233 -3.93 -4.09 2.58
C GLU A 233 -3.45 -3.84 4.02
N ALA A 234 -4.04 -4.57 4.97
CA ALA A 234 -3.82 -4.36 6.40
C ALA A 234 -2.33 -4.46 6.80
N ASP A 235 -1.53 -5.21 6.03
CA ASP A 235 -0.08 -5.27 6.20
C ASP A 235 0.61 -3.91 6.08
N ALA A 236 0.07 -2.93 5.36
CA ALA A 236 0.65 -1.59 5.28
C ALA A 236 0.74 -0.86 6.63
N VAL A 237 -0.15 -1.16 7.59
CA VAL A 237 -0.24 -0.49 8.90
C VAL A 237 -0.14 -1.41 10.11
N MET A 238 -0.41 -2.71 9.91
CA MET A 238 -0.44 -3.71 10.97
C MET A 238 0.82 -4.57 11.02
N MET A 239 1.83 -4.32 10.17
CA MET A 239 3.07 -5.08 10.17
C MET A 239 3.77 -5.07 11.54
N SER A 240 4.29 -6.24 11.91
CA SER A 240 5.24 -6.33 13.02
C SER A 240 6.49 -5.51 12.66
N ARG A 241 7.10 -4.86 13.66
CA ARG A 241 8.42 -4.27 13.44
C ARG A 241 9.37 -5.45 13.21
N GLY A 242 9.67 -5.74 11.95
CA GLY A 242 10.71 -6.70 11.58
C GLY A 242 11.98 -6.33 12.33
N GLY A 243 12.44 -7.26 13.16
CA GLY A 243 13.67 -7.14 13.90
C GLY A 243 14.82 -6.85 12.96
N THR A 244 15.56 -5.79 13.26
CA THR A 244 17.00 -5.74 12.98
C THR A 244 17.68 -6.82 13.81
N GLU A 245 17.56 -8.07 13.37
CA GLU A 245 18.51 -9.13 13.71
C GLU A 245 19.69 -8.99 12.73
N GLY A 246 20.83 -8.53 13.23
CA GLY A 246 22.15 -8.78 12.63
C GLY A 246 22.62 -7.87 11.49
N ASP A 247 22.84 -6.57 11.73
CA ASP A 247 23.93 -5.83 11.06
C ASP A 247 24.40 -4.69 11.99
N GLU A 248 25.38 -4.99 12.85
CA GLU A 248 25.96 -4.04 13.82
C GLU A 248 26.73 -2.88 13.18
N ASN A 249 26.79 -2.76 11.85
CA ASN A 249 27.67 -1.77 11.21
C ASN A 249 27.06 -0.94 10.08
N ARG A 250 25.73 -0.85 10.01
CA ARG A 250 25.09 0.24 9.27
C ARG A 250 24.73 1.33 10.27
N PRO A 251 25.20 2.58 10.11
CA PRO A 251 24.55 3.67 10.80
C PRO A 251 23.10 3.61 10.35
N VAL A 252 22.20 3.29 11.29
CA VAL A 252 20.78 3.59 11.14
C VAL A 252 20.78 5.04 10.72
N GLN A 253 20.49 5.29 9.44
CA GLN A 253 20.17 6.62 8.97
C GLN A 253 18.84 6.94 9.63
N GLN A 254 18.93 7.35 10.90
CA GLN A 254 17.93 8.08 11.60
C GLN A 254 17.81 9.38 10.81
N GLY A 255 17.05 9.32 9.72
CA GLY A 255 16.43 10.48 9.09
C GLY A 255 15.39 11.07 10.04
N GLY A 256 15.82 11.35 11.27
CA GLY A 256 15.10 12.12 12.26
C GLY A 256 15.25 13.59 11.90
N GLY A 257 14.60 13.99 10.80
CA GLY A 257 14.01 15.31 10.79
C GLY A 257 12.96 15.36 11.90
N ILE A 258 12.59 16.57 12.33
CA ILE A 258 11.50 16.84 13.30
C ILE A 258 10.13 16.24 12.85
N PHE A 259 10.08 15.58 11.69
CA PHE A 259 8.99 14.88 11.03
C PHE A 259 9.15 13.34 10.99
N GLY A 260 9.61 12.69 12.07
CA GLY A 260 9.59 11.22 12.21
C GLY A 260 8.18 10.63 12.30
N GLY A 261 7.51 10.45 11.17
CA GLY A 261 6.17 9.86 11.05
C GLY A 261 6.21 8.32 11.00
N GLY A 262 5.35 7.67 11.79
CA GLY A 262 5.09 6.23 11.67
C GLY A 262 4.98 5.46 12.99
N MET A 263 5.37 6.02 14.14
CA MET A 263 5.39 5.26 15.40
C MET A 263 4.03 5.11 16.11
N GLY A 264 3.03 5.98 15.87
CA GLY A 264 1.80 6.01 16.68
C GLY A 264 0.56 5.37 16.05
N ILE A 265 0.49 5.22 14.72
CA ILE A 265 -0.70 4.73 14.01
C ILE A 265 -1.11 3.33 14.49
N ARG A 266 -0.15 2.40 14.55
CA ARG A 266 -0.39 1.02 14.99
C ARG A 266 -0.97 0.97 16.41
N SER A 267 -0.35 1.66 17.35
CA SER A 267 -0.82 1.73 18.74
C SER A 267 -2.19 2.39 18.82
N GLN A 268 -2.45 3.40 17.99
CA GLN A 268 -3.73 4.09 17.92
C GLN A 268 -4.84 3.20 17.34
N LEU A 269 -4.54 2.33 16.37
CA LEU A 269 -5.45 1.30 15.85
C LEU A 269 -5.79 0.28 16.92
N LEU A 270 -4.78 -0.26 17.61
CA LEU A 270 -4.99 -1.20 18.72
C LEU A 270 -5.86 -0.59 19.82
N THR A 271 -5.56 0.65 20.21
CA THR A 271 -6.36 1.39 21.20
C THR A 271 -7.79 1.66 20.69
N GLY A 272 -7.94 1.91 19.39
CA GLY A 272 -9.24 2.10 18.75
C GLY A 272 -10.10 0.84 18.79
N MET A 273 -9.52 -0.31 18.45
CA MET A 273 -10.17 -1.63 18.47
C MET A 273 -10.61 -2.01 19.88
N ASP A 274 -9.69 -1.94 20.86
CA ASP A 274 -10.01 -2.24 22.26
C ASP A 274 -11.11 -1.31 22.77
N GLY A 275 -11.00 -0.02 22.45
CA GLY A 275 -11.99 0.96 22.84
C GLY A 275 -13.38 0.61 22.30
N THR A 276 -13.50 0.21 21.03
CA THR A 276 -14.81 -0.08 20.43
C THR A 276 -15.58 -1.23 21.09
N GLN A 277 -14.91 -2.09 21.84
CA GLN A 277 -15.54 -3.20 22.56
C GLN A 277 -16.03 -2.79 23.96
N GLU A 278 -15.47 -1.73 24.54
CA GLU A 278 -15.89 -1.23 25.85
C GLU A 278 -17.15 -0.37 25.73
N PRO A 279 -18.16 -0.61 26.61
CA PRO A 279 -19.34 0.23 26.68
C PRO A 279 -18.93 1.68 26.96
N ALA A 280 -19.54 2.62 26.26
CA ALA A 280 -19.15 4.01 26.46
C ALA A 280 -19.59 4.45 27.86
N ILE A 281 -18.68 5.07 28.63
CA ILE A 281 -19.00 5.66 29.96
C ILE A 281 -20.25 6.56 29.89
N ARG A 282 -20.44 7.23 28.75
CA ARG A 282 -21.64 8.03 28.47
C ARG A 282 -22.91 7.17 28.41
N THR A 283 -22.87 6.01 27.75
CA THR A 283 -23.99 5.08 27.67
C THR A 283 -24.35 4.56 29.06
N ASP A 284 -23.37 4.20 29.89
CA ASP A 284 -23.61 3.78 31.28
C ASP A 284 -24.29 4.87 32.12
N LEU A 285 -23.84 6.12 31.95
CA LEU A 285 -24.47 7.29 32.59
C LEU A 285 -25.91 7.49 32.12
N ILE A 286 -26.16 7.38 30.82
CA ILE A 286 -27.51 7.52 30.28
C ILE A 286 -28.39 6.34 30.72
N ASN A 287 -27.88 5.11 30.73
CA ASN A 287 -28.58 3.92 31.20
C ASN A 287 -28.86 4.00 32.70
N PHE A 288 -27.98 4.61 33.49
CA PHE A 288 -28.28 4.95 34.88
C PHE A 288 -29.51 5.87 35.00
N PHE A 289 -29.59 6.93 34.18
CA PHE A 289 -30.78 7.78 34.13
C PHE A 289 -32.01 7.03 33.60
N PHE A 290 -31.87 6.19 32.57
CA PHE A 290 -32.98 5.44 31.98
C PHE A 290 -33.56 4.44 32.97
N ARG A 291 -32.70 3.70 33.70
CA ARG A 291 -33.11 2.85 34.84
C ARG A 291 -33.87 3.64 35.89
N PHE A 292 -33.40 4.84 36.22
CA PHE A 292 -34.06 5.69 37.20
C PHE A 292 -35.47 6.14 36.76
N PHE A 293 -35.67 6.40 35.47
CA PHE A 293 -36.95 6.83 34.91
C PHE A 293 -37.81 5.69 34.33
N GLY A 294 -37.36 4.43 34.40
CA GLY A 294 -38.07 3.28 33.88
C GLY A 294 -38.13 3.19 32.34
N PHE A 295 -37.19 3.82 31.64
CA PHE A 295 -37.04 3.67 30.19
C PHE A 295 -36.23 2.41 29.83
N GLU A 296 -36.42 1.88 28.63
CA GLU A 296 -35.59 0.80 28.07
C GLU A 296 -34.13 1.26 27.95
N GLU A 297 -33.19 0.41 28.36
CA GLU A 297 -31.75 0.70 28.30
C GLU A 297 -31.27 0.82 26.84
N MET A 298 -30.37 1.76 26.59
CA MET A 298 -29.66 1.79 25.31
C MET A 298 -28.62 0.68 25.27
N VAL A 299 -28.67 -0.12 24.22
CA VAL A 299 -27.64 -1.09 23.90
C VAL A 299 -26.60 -0.42 23.00
N ASP A 300 -25.33 -0.49 23.38
CA ASP A 300 -24.25 0.00 22.52
C ASP A 300 -24.18 -0.85 21.24
N GLY A 301 -24.06 -0.18 20.10
CA GLY A 301 -23.87 -0.85 18.83
C GLY A 301 -22.48 -1.44 18.72
N VAL A 302 -22.36 -2.49 17.91
CA VAL A 302 -21.11 -3.25 17.80
C VAL A 302 -20.30 -2.81 16.59
N VAL A 303 -19.01 -2.51 16.78
CA VAL A 303 -18.08 -2.28 15.67
C VAL A 303 -17.34 -3.58 15.38
N PHE A 304 -17.47 -4.07 14.15
CA PHE A 304 -16.80 -5.26 13.69
C PHE A 304 -15.61 -4.90 12.81
N TRP A 305 -14.41 -5.32 13.23
CA TRP A 305 -13.18 -5.02 12.51
C TRP A 305 -12.85 -6.15 11.54
N LEU A 306 -12.82 -5.83 10.25
CA LEU A 306 -12.34 -6.72 9.21
C LEU A 306 -11.00 -6.20 8.66
N GLY A 307 -10.00 -7.07 8.61
CA GLY A 307 -8.75 -6.81 7.90
C GLY A 307 -8.64 -7.71 6.67
N ALA A 308 -8.00 -7.25 5.61
CA ALA A 308 -7.61 -8.08 4.49
C ALA A 308 -6.10 -7.98 4.24
N THR A 309 -5.43 -9.12 4.09
CA THR A 309 -4.01 -9.15 3.73
C THR A 309 -3.67 -10.38 2.91
N ASN A 310 -2.66 -10.27 2.05
CA ASN A 310 -2.09 -11.42 1.36
C ASN A 310 -0.94 -12.06 2.16
N ARG A 311 -0.49 -11.43 3.26
CA ARG A 311 0.71 -11.82 4.02
C ARG A 311 0.45 -11.81 5.52
N ILE A 312 -0.36 -12.77 5.99
CA ILE A 312 -0.71 -12.88 7.41
C ILE A 312 0.51 -13.01 8.34
N SER A 313 1.58 -13.66 7.88
CA SER A 313 2.82 -13.82 8.64
C SER A 313 3.55 -12.50 8.96
N MET A 314 3.27 -11.43 8.20
CA MET A 314 3.87 -10.11 8.40
C MET A 314 3.12 -9.28 9.45
N ILE A 315 1.87 -9.64 9.76
CA ILE A 315 1.00 -8.93 10.69
C ILE A 315 1.52 -9.08 12.13
N ASP A 316 1.50 -7.98 12.89
CA ASP A 316 1.79 -8.00 14.33
C ASP A 316 0.73 -8.84 15.07
N GLY A 317 1.18 -9.88 15.75
CA GLY A 317 0.32 -10.77 16.53
C GLY A 317 -0.51 -10.04 17.60
N ALA A 318 -0.19 -8.79 17.96
CA ALA A 318 -1.06 -7.95 18.79
C ALA A 318 -2.45 -7.72 18.17
N PHE A 319 -2.58 -7.60 16.84
CA PHE A 319 -3.88 -7.44 16.18
C PHE A 319 -4.72 -8.71 16.19
N LEU A 320 -4.08 -9.87 16.26
CA LEU A 320 -4.72 -11.20 16.20
C LEU A 320 -5.11 -11.76 17.58
N ARG A 321 -5.04 -10.94 18.63
CA ARG A 321 -5.42 -11.35 19.99
C ARG A 321 -6.93 -11.29 20.20
N PRO A 322 -7.47 -12.15 21.10
CA PRO A 322 -8.87 -12.10 21.51
C PRO A 322 -9.34 -10.68 21.82
N GLY A 323 -10.50 -10.29 21.28
CA GLY A 323 -11.05 -8.93 21.43
C GLY A 323 -10.60 -7.92 20.36
N ARG A 324 -9.83 -8.36 19.34
CA ARG A 324 -9.45 -7.56 18.16
C ARG A 324 -9.84 -8.25 16.85
N MET A 325 -8.89 -8.77 16.07
CA MET A 325 -9.11 -9.55 14.86
C MET A 325 -8.71 -11.01 15.11
N ASP A 326 -9.44 -11.66 16.00
CA ASP A 326 -9.11 -12.97 16.56
C ASP A 326 -9.55 -14.16 15.70
N VAL A 327 -10.40 -13.92 14.69
CA VAL A 327 -10.77 -14.93 13.70
C VAL A 327 -9.91 -14.75 12.44
N ILE A 328 -9.26 -15.81 11.97
CA ILE A 328 -8.52 -15.80 10.71
C ILE A 328 -9.31 -16.64 9.70
N ILE A 329 -9.72 -16.02 8.59
CA ILE A 329 -10.48 -16.66 7.52
C ILE A 329 -9.59 -16.70 6.28
N GLN A 330 -9.15 -17.90 5.91
CA GLN A 330 -8.35 -18.10 4.71
C GLN A 330 -9.26 -18.27 3.49
N MET A 331 -9.03 -17.44 2.49
CA MET A 331 -9.72 -17.44 1.19
C MET A 331 -8.77 -17.99 0.14
N ASP A 332 -8.84 -19.30 -0.03
CA ASP A 332 -8.10 -20.00 -1.07
C ASP A 332 -8.75 -19.80 -2.46
N PRO A 333 -8.00 -20.06 -3.55
CA PRO A 333 -8.59 -20.09 -4.88
C PRO A 333 -9.82 -21.02 -4.94
N PRO A 334 -10.85 -20.68 -5.72
CA PRO A 334 -12.09 -21.45 -5.78
C PRO A 334 -11.85 -22.86 -6.31
N ASP A 335 -12.54 -23.83 -5.70
CA ASP A 335 -12.66 -25.20 -6.19
C ASP A 335 -13.45 -25.25 -7.52
N ARG A 336 -13.47 -26.40 -8.19
CA ARG A 336 -14.15 -26.59 -9.48
C ARG A 336 -15.62 -26.20 -9.42
N GLY A 337 -16.32 -26.58 -8.35
CA GLY A 337 -17.74 -26.28 -8.16
C GLY A 337 -18.01 -24.78 -8.01
N SER A 338 -17.17 -24.08 -7.25
CA SER A 338 -17.24 -22.63 -7.07
C SER A 338 -16.82 -21.89 -8.34
N ARG A 339 -15.76 -22.33 -9.03
CA ARG A 339 -15.34 -21.75 -10.32
C ARG A 339 -16.44 -21.81 -11.36
N ARG A 340 -17.15 -22.93 -11.46
CA ARG A 340 -18.32 -23.04 -12.35
C ARG A 340 -19.34 -21.94 -12.07
N LYS A 341 -19.72 -21.76 -10.80
CA LYS A 341 -20.66 -20.70 -10.40
C LYS A 341 -20.12 -19.31 -10.71
N ILE A 342 -18.83 -19.08 -10.51
CA ILE A 342 -18.14 -17.82 -10.81
C ILE A 342 -18.21 -17.51 -12.31
N ILE A 343 -17.79 -18.45 -13.14
CA ILE A 343 -17.77 -18.29 -14.60
C ILE A 343 -19.21 -18.10 -15.10
N GLN A 344 -20.14 -18.95 -14.68
CA GLN A 344 -21.56 -18.81 -15.04
C GLN A 344 -22.10 -17.43 -14.64
N GLY A 345 -21.85 -16.98 -13.41
CA GLY A 345 -22.34 -15.70 -12.91
C GLY A 345 -21.81 -14.49 -13.68
N TYR A 346 -20.59 -14.57 -14.23
CA TYR A 346 -20.05 -13.51 -15.09
C TYR A 346 -20.47 -13.64 -16.56
N VAL A 347 -20.61 -14.87 -17.07
CA VAL A 347 -21.16 -15.13 -18.40
C VAL A 347 -22.61 -14.62 -18.49
N ASP A 348 -23.42 -14.84 -17.45
CA ASP A 348 -24.82 -14.39 -17.39
C ASP A 348 -24.99 -12.86 -17.41
N LYS A 349 -23.92 -12.10 -17.14
CA LYS A 349 -23.93 -10.63 -17.18
C LYS A 349 -23.69 -10.05 -18.56
N VAL A 350 -23.12 -10.84 -19.47
CA VAL A 350 -22.70 -10.37 -20.79
C VAL A 350 -23.53 -11.05 -21.89
N THR A 351 -23.54 -10.45 -23.08
CA THR A 351 -24.19 -11.07 -24.23
C THR A 351 -23.24 -12.04 -24.89
N THR A 352 -23.58 -13.33 -24.85
CA THR A 352 -22.80 -14.43 -25.45
C THR A 352 -23.53 -15.08 -26.62
N ASP A 353 -22.77 -15.73 -27.50
CA ASP A 353 -23.32 -16.63 -28.52
C ASP A 353 -23.50 -18.07 -27.97
N ASP A 354 -23.97 -18.97 -28.82
CA ASP A 354 -24.24 -20.38 -28.48
C ASP A 354 -22.98 -21.26 -28.40
N THR A 355 -21.80 -20.71 -28.69
CA THR A 355 -20.53 -21.45 -28.62
C THR A 355 -20.00 -21.59 -27.20
N VAL A 356 -20.45 -20.74 -26.26
CA VAL A 356 -19.90 -20.66 -24.90
C VAL A 356 -20.24 -21.89 -24.06
N ASP A 357 -19.23 -22.78 -23.90
CA ASP A 357 -19.28 -23.90 -22.96
C ASP A 357 -18.67 -23.54 -21.59
N VAL A 358 -19.54 -23.39 -20.58
CA VAL A 358 -19.14 -23.06 -19.20
C VAL A 358 -18.42 -24.21 -18.49
N GLU A 359 -18.74 -25.47 -18.80
CA GLU A 359 -18.03 -26.61 -18.19
C GLU A 359 -16.59 -26.66 -18.69
N ARG A 360 -16.40 -26.49 -20.00
CA ARG A 360 -15.06 -26.44 -20.59
C ARG A 360 -14.24 -25.28 -20.02
N LEU A 361 -14.81 -24.08 -19.93
CA LEU A 361 -14.14 -22.94 -19.30
C LEU A 361 -13.77 -23.26 -17.84
N THR A 362 -14.67 -23.90 -17.08
CA THR A 362 -14.41 -24.26 -15.68
C THR A 362 -13.20 -25.18 -15.52
N ASP A 363 -13.04 -26.14 -16.44
CA ASP A 363 -11.94 -27.10 -16.45
C ASP A 363 -10.63 -26.47 -16.92
N ASP A 364 -10.71 -25.54 -17.88
CA ASP A 364 -9.56 -24.86 -18.45
C ASP A 364 -9.01 -23.73 -17.57
N THR A 365 -9.74 -23.28 -16.56
CA THR A 365 -9.36 -22.11 -15.75
C THR A 365 -8.98 -22.48 -14.32
N GLN A 366 -8.31 -23.61 -14.12
CA GLN A 366 -7.83 -24.02 -12.80
C GLN A 366 -6.93 -22.94 -12.18
N GLY A 367 -7.20 -22.59 -10.91
CA GLY A 367 -6.48 -21.55 -10.19
C GLY A 367 -6.89 -20.10 -10.54
N LEU A 368 -7.81 -19.88 -11.47
CA LEU A 368 -8.30 -18.54 -11.82
C LEU A 368 -9.04 -17.91 -10.63
N THR A 369 -8.73 -16.65 -10.31
CA THR A 369 -9.43 -15.92 -9.26
C THR A 369 -10.75 -15.32 -9.77
N PRO A 370 -11.74 -15.05 -8.90
CA PRO A 370 -12.97 -14.36 -9.29
C PRO A 370 -12.73 -13.01 -9.98
N ALA A 371 -11.71 -12.25 -9.55
CA ALA A 371 -11.37 -10.98 -10.18
C ALA A 371 -10.80 -11.16 -11.59
N ASP A 372 -9.97 -12.18 -11.81
CA ASP A 372 -9.43 -12.50 -13.13
C ASP A 372 -10.56 -12.95 -14.07
N ALA A 373 -11.49 -13.77 -13.59
CA ALA A 373 -12.67 -14.19 -14.35
C ALA A 373 -13.54 -13.00 -14.76
N ALA A 374 -13.84 -12.09 -13.82
CA ALA A 374 -14.57 -10.86 -14.11
C ALA A 374 -13.84 -9.99 -15.14
N GLY A 375 -12.52 -9.81 -14.96
CA GLY A 375 -11.69 -9.03 -15.87
C GLY A 375 -11.63 -9.60 -17.28
N ALA A 376 -11.51 -10.94 -17.39
CA ALA A 376 -11.52 -11.63 -18.67
C ALA A 376 -12.88 -11.50 -19.36
N ILE A 377 -13.96 -11.92 -18.71
CA ILE A 377 -15.29 -12.06 -19.33
C ILE A 377 -15.93 -10.70 -19.58
N GLU A 378 -15.96 -9.80 -18.59
CA GLU A 378 -16.69 -8.54 -18.70
C GLU A 378 -15.95 -7.48 -19.53
N ARG A 379 -14.61 -7.53 -19.59
CA ARG A 379 -13.81 -6.45 -20.20
C ARG A 379 -13.00 -6.91 -21.40
N VAL A 380 -12.19 -7.94 -21.24
CA VAL A 380 -11.22 -8.34 -22.27
C VAL A 380 -11.90 -9.06 -23.43
N ALA A 381 -12.81 -10.01 -23.14
CA ALA A 381 -13.57 -10.72 -24.16
C ALA A 381 -14.43 -9.74 -24.97
N ALA A 382 -15.17 -8.85 -24.29
CA ALA A 382 -15.96 -7.79 -24.95
C ALA A 382 -15.12 -6.89 -25.87
N ARG A 383 -13.87 -6.61 -25.50
CA ARG A 383 -12.94 -5.82 -26.34
C ARG A 383 -12.56 -6.55 -27.63
N PHE A 384 -12.35 -7.87 -27.59
CA PHE A 384 -12.11 -8.67 -28.80
C PHE A 384 -13.34 -8.68 -29.70
N THR A 385 -14.51 -8.96 -29.12
CA THR A 385 -15.79 -8.96 -29.82
C THR A 385 -16.07 -7.63 -30.54
N ILE A 386 -15.91 -6.50 -29.85
CA ILE A 386 -16.12 -5.15 -30.43
C ILE A 386 -15.11 -4.85 -31.53
N LYS A 387 -13.84 -5.25 -31.34
CA LYS A 387 -12.78 -5.04 -32.34
C LYS A 387 -13.10 -5.76 -33.66
N ASP A 388 -13.74 -6.92 -33.59
CA ASP A 388 -14.13 -7.73 -34.75
C ASP A 388 -15.50 -7.31 -35.32
N GLY A 389 -16.17 -6.31 -34.73
CA GLY A 389 -17.49 -5.84 -35.16
C GLY A 389 -18.61 -6.84 -34.90
N ARG A 390 -18.45 -7.73 -33.91
CA ARG A 390 -19.48 -8.67 -33.45
C ARG A 390 -20.28 -8.07 -32.28
N ASP A 391 -21.50 -8.55 -32.09
CA ASP A 391 -22.41 -8.10 -31.04
C ASP A 391 -22.53 -9.10 -29.85
N ALA A 392 -21.91 -10.27 -29.96
CA ALA A 392 -21.95 -11.34 -28.95
C ALA A 392 -20.57 -11.97 -28.75
N ILE A 393 -20.23 -12.21 -27.48
CA ILE A 393 -18.96 -12.81 -27.04
C ILE A 393 -19.00 -14.32 -27.33
N SER A 394 -17.95 -14.84 -27.96
CA SER A 394 -17.79 -16.26 -28.26
C SER A 394 -16.97 -17.00 -27.20
N HIS A 395 -16.96 -18.34 -27.26
CA HIS A 395 -16.10 -19.15 -26.39
C HIS A 395 -14.61 -18.81 -26.57
N ALA A 396 -14.17 -18.65 -27.82
CA ALA A 396 -12.80 -18.30 -28.17
C ALA A 396 -12.40 -16.94 -27.59
N ASP A 397 -13.30 -15.94 -27.62
CA ASP A 397 -13.03 -14.63 -27.00
C ASP A 397 -12.74 -14.75 -25.50
N ILE A 398 -13.48 -15.63 -24.81
CA ILE A 398 -13.31 -15.85 -23.36
C ILE A 398 -12.01 -16.63 -23.10
N GLU A 399 -11.72 -17.69 -23.86
CA GLU A 399 -10.46 -18.43 -23.74
C GLU A 399 -9.25 -17.50 -23.93
N ASP A 400 -9.26 -16.68 -24.99
CA ASP A 400 -8.21 -15.69 -25.27
C ASP A 400 -8.12 -14.60 -24.19
N ALA A 401 -9.28 -14.16 -23.67
CA ALA A 401 -9.33 -13.14 -22.64
C ALA A 401 -8.74 -13.64 -21.31
N ILE A 402 -9.05 -14.87 -20.94
CA ILE A 402 -8.47 -15.53 -19.77
C ILE A 402 -6.97 -15.71 -19.95
N LEU A 403 -6.54 -16.14 -21.13
CA LEU A 403 -5.13 -16.28 -21.45
C LEU A 403 -4.39 -14.94 -21.36
N GLU A 404 -5.00 -13.85 -21.82
CA GLU A 404 -4.44 -12.49 -21.65
C GLU A 404 -4.38 -12.06 -20.18
N GLN A 405 -5.38 -12.38 -19.35
CA GLN A 405 -5.31 -12.11 -17.91
C GLN A 405 -4.18 -12.88 -17.23
N MET A 406 -3.99 -14.14 -17.60
CA MET A 406 -2.99 -15.01 -16.99
C MET A 406 -1.55 -14.69 -17.45
N LEU A 407 -1.34 -14.52 -18.76
CA LEU A 407 0.01 -14.44 -19.37
C LEU A 407 0.37 -13.03 -19.86
N GLY A 408 -0.58 -12.10 -19.83
CA GLY A 408 -0.45 -10.76 -20.38
C GLY A 408 -0.78 -10.68 -21.88
N ILE A 409 -0.72 -9.45 -22.38
CA ILE A 409 -1.11 -9.10 -23.75
C ILE A 409 -0.15 -9.73 -24.75
N ALA A 410 -0.72 -10.34 -25.80
CA ALA A 410 0.02 -10.83 -26.97
C ALA A 410 0.80 -9.69 -27.64
N ASN A 411 2.09 -9.89 -27.83
CA ASN A 411 3.01 -8.92 -28.41
C ASN A 411 3.89 -9.60 -29.48
N PRO A 412 3.29 -9.97 -30.63
CA PRO A 412 3.98 -10.68 -31.70
C PRO A 412 5.20 -9.90 -32.20
N ILE A 413 6.26 -10.62 -32.55
CA ILE A 413 7.50 -10.04 -33.08
C ILE A 413 7.31 -9.84 -34.58
N ALA A 414 7.21 -8.58 -35.02
CA ALA A 414 6.93 -8.24 -36.42
C ALA A 414 7.97 -8.78 -37.41
N GLU A 415 9.25 -8.72 -37.04
CA GLU A 415 10.37 -9.27 -37.81
C GLU A 415 11.04 -10.37 -36.99
N PHE A 416 10.37 -11.52 -36.90
CA PHE A 416 10.93 -12.69 -36.22
C PHE A 416 11.89 -13.41 -37.18
N GLU A 417 13.19 -13.44 -36.85
CA GLU A 417 14.19 -14.18 -37.61
C GLU A 417 13.77 -15.65 -37.75
N GLU A 418 13.81 -16.18 -38.98
CA GLU A 418 13.24 -17.48 -39.33
C GLU A 418 13.83 -18.62 -38.49
N GLY A 419 15.16 -18.64 -38.30
CA GLY A 419 15.82 -19.67 -37.51
C GLY A 419 15.42 -19.64 -36.03
N GLN A 420 15.20 -18.46 -35.45
CA GLN A 420 14.68 -18.31 -34.09
C GLN A 420 13.18 -18.67 -34.01
N LYS A 421 12.38 -18.28 -35.01
CA LYS A 421 10.96 -18.66 -35.06
C LYS A 421 10.82 -20.18 -35.13
N GLU A 422 11.60 -20.83 -35.98
CA GLU A 422 11.67 -22.30 -36.09
C GLU A 422 12.13 -22.94 -34.78
N GLN A 423 13.10 -22.34 -34.09
CA GLN A 423 13.56 -22.80 -32.79
C GLN A 423 12.45 -22.78 -31.74
N VAL A 424 11.74 -21.66 -31.60
CA VAL A 424 10.65 -21.54 -30.61
C VAL A 424 9.52 -22.51 -30.95
N ALA A 425 9.12 -22.62 -32.23
CA ALA A 425 8.12 -23.58 -32.66
C ALA A 425 8.52 -25.04 -32.36
N THR A 426 9.78 -25.41 -32.61
CA THR A 426 10.30 -26.74 -32.31
C THR A 426 10.34 -27.01 -30.80
N HIS A 427 10.69 -25.99 -30.01
CA HIS A 427 10.75 -26.06 -28.56
C HIS A 427 9.38 -26.35 -27.95
N GLU A 428 8.36 -25.57 -28.34
CA GLU A 428 7.00 -25.76 -27.84
C GLU A 428 6.37 -27.06 -28.35
N ALA A 429 6.60 -27.44 -29.61
CA ALA A 429 6.17 -28.73 -30.16
C ALA A 429 6.74 -29.92 -29.35
N GLY A 430 8.00 -29.84 -28.94
CA GLY A 430 8.63 -30.84 -28.07
C GLY A 430 7.88 -31.02 -26.75
N HIS A 431 7.50 -29.90 -26.11
CA HIS A 431 6.69 -29.91 -24.89
C HIS A 431 5.34 -30.59 -25.10
N ALA A 432 4.63 -30.25 -26.19
CA ALA A 432 3.32 -30.83 -26.50
C ALA A 432 3.38 -32.36 -26.66
N VAL A 433 4.35 -32.86 -27.42
CA VAL A 433 4.52 -34.30 -27.67
C VAL A 433 4.84 -35.06 -26.38
N VAL A 434 5.83 -34.59 -25.61
CA VAL A 434 6.23 -35.28 -24.37
C VAL A 434 5.13 -35.26 -23.33
N LEU A 435 4.38 -34.16 -23.20
CA LEU A 435 3.21 -34.10 -22.32
C LEU A 435 2.19 -35.16 -22.72
N ARG A 436 1.85 -35.24 -24.01
CA ARG A 436 0.82 -36.18 -24.49
C ARG A 436 1.20 -37.63 -24.25
N VAL A 437 2.48 -37.98 -24.43
CA VAL A 437 2.99 -39.34 -24.20
C VAL A 437 3.02 -39.70 -22.71
N LEU A 438 3.56 -38.82 -21.86
CA LEU A 438 3.79 -39.14 -20.45
C LEU A 438 2.59 -38.88 -19.54
N LEU A 439 1.79 -37.87 -19.88
CA LEU A 439 0.66 -37.39 -19.09
C LEU A 439 -0.59 -37.28 -19.98
N PRO A 440 -1.06 -38.37 -20.63
CA PRO A 440 -2.09 -38.33 -21.66
C PRO A 440 -3.45 -37.80 -21.17
N LYS A 441 -3.71 -37.88 -19.87
CA LYS A 441 -4.94 -37.35 -19.28
C LYS A 441 -4.95 -35.82 -19.17
N ARG A 442 -3.79 -35.17 -19.25
CA ARG A 442 -3.69 -33.70 -19.22
C ARG A 442 -4.01 -33.17 -20.61
N ARG A 443 -4.82 -32.11 -20.66
CA ARG A 443 -5.23 -31.48 -21.91
C ARG A 443 -4.33 -30.29 -22.20
N ILE A 444 -3.86 -30.18 -23.44
CA ILE A 444 -3.20 -28.96 -23.93
C ILE A 444 -4.29 -27.98 -24.28
N THR A 445 -4.27 -26.80 -23.65
CA THR A 445 -5.26 -25.76 -23.92
C THR A 445 -4.78 -24.81 -25.01
N ASN A 446 -3.48 -24.49 -25.00
CA ASN A 446 -2.87 -23.55 -25.93
C ASN A 446 -1.43 -23.97 -26.20
N LEU A 447 -1.03 -23.87 -27.46
CA LEU A 447 0.34 -24.03 -27.91
C LEU A 447 0.67 -22.82 -28.79
N SER A 448 1.62 -21.98 -28.38
CA SER A 448 1.83 -20.68 -29.01
C SER A 448 3.31 -20.31 -29.13
N ILE A 449 3.67 -19.68 -30.26
CA ILE A 449 4.96 -19.02 -30.48
C ILE A 449 4.83 -17.49 -30.45
N VAL A 450 3.68 -16.99 -30.00
CA VAL A 450 3.42 -15.56 -29.85
C VAL A 450 3.94 -15.10 -28.50
N ARG A 451 4.89 -14.16 -28.52
CA ARG A 451 5.46 -13.56 -27.31
C ARG A 451 4.37 -12.94 -26.45
N ARG A 452 4.31 -13.35 -25.17
CA ARG A 452 3.45 -12.78 -24.13
C ARG A 452 4.29 -12.41 -22.89
N GLY A 453 3.85 -11.40 -22.15
CA GLY A 453 4.52 -10.99 -20.91
C GLY A 453 6.01 -10.60 -21.07
N LYS A 454 6.77 -10.68 -19.97
CA LYS A 454 8.21 -10.37 -19.96
C LYS A 454 9.04 -11.62 -20.19
N GLY A 455 9.54 -11.79 -21.42
CA GLY A 455 10.62 -12.75 -21.74
C GLY A 455 10.19 -14.14 -22.21
N MET A 456 8.88 -14.41 -22.32
CA MET A 456 8.35 -15.67 -22.86
C MET A 456 8.15 -15.54 -24.37
N LEU A 457 8.96 -16.25 -25.17
CA LEU A 457 8.90 -16.22 -26.64
C LEU A 457 7.81 -17.13 -27.22
N GLY A 458 7.53 -18.23 -26.53
CA GLY A 458 6.45 -19.19 -26.79
C GLY A 458 6.07 -19.88 -25.49
N PHE A 459 4.96 -20.62 -25.50
CA PHE A 459 4.53 -21.43 -24.36
C PHE A 459 3.59 -22.57 -24.78
N MET A 460 3.57 -23.61 -23.95
CA MET A 460 2.56 -24.67 -23.96
C MET A 460 1.81 -24.66 -22.63
N ARG A 461 0.50 -24.40 -22.68
CA ARG A 461 -0.38 -24.44 -21.51
C ARG A 461 -1.12 -25.76 -21.48
N ASN A 462 -1.13 -26.39 -20.32
CA ASN A 462 -1.89 -27.62 -20.08
C ASN A 462 -2.65 -27.58 -18.75
N VAL A 463 -3.74 -28.31 -18.71
CA VAL A 463 -4.59 -28.46 -17.53
C VAL A 463 -4.76 -29.93 -17.17
N ALA A 464 -4.83 -30.21 -15.87
CA ALA A 464 -5.16 -31.54 -15.38
C ALA A 464 -6.64 -31.84 -15.64
N PRO A 465 -7.03 -33.12 -15.80
CA PRO A 465 -8.45 -33.47 -15.93
C PRO A 465 -9.23 -33.21 -14.63
N GLU A 466 -8.54 -33.25 -13.50
CA GLU A 466 -9.09 -33.08 -12.15
C GLU A 466 -8.15 -32.18 -11.35
N GLU A 467 -8.66 -31.56 -10.28
CA GLU A 467 -7.82 -30.76 -9.38
C GLU A 467 -6.89 -31.66 -8.57
N ILE A 468 -5.59 -31.45 -8.76
CA ILE A 468 -4.56 -32.24 -8.09
C ILE A 468 -4.07 -31.47 -6.86
N TYR A 469 -4.44 -31.94 -5.67
CA TYR A 469 -3.94 -31.42 -4.39
C TYR A 469 -2.63 -32.09 -3.95
N ALA A 470 -2.39 -33.32 -4.40
CA ALA A 470 -1.16 -34.06 -4.16
C ALA A 470 -0.84 -34.89 -5.41
N MET A 471 0.39 -34.76 -5.91
CA MET A 471 0.88 -35.49 -7.07
C MET A 471 1.63 -36.76 -6.64
N PRO A 472 1.43 -37.90 -7.32
CA PRO A 472 2.35 -39.03 -7.25
C PRO A 472 3.79 -38.58 -7.57
N LEU A 473 4.79 -39.18 -6.90
CA LEU A 473 6.19 -38.86 -7.17
C LEU A 473 6.60 -39.22 -8.62
N GLU A 474 5.95 -40.22 -9.22
CA GLU A 474 6.16 -40.61 -10.62
C GLU A 474 5.78 -39.48 -11.59
N ASP A 475 4.70 -38.74 -11.32
CA ASP A 475 4.26 -37.60 -12.13
C ASP A 475 5.29 -36.45 -12.08
N LEU A 476 6.06 -36.33 -10.99
CA LEU A 476 7.17 -35.38 -10.90
C LEU A 476 8.32 -35.79 -11.83
N GLY A 477 8.58 -37.09 -11.98
CA GLY A 477 9.49 -37.62 -12.99
C GLY A 477 9.05 -37.29 -14.41
N ALA A 478 7.75 -37.40 -14.70
CA ALA A 478 7.19 -36.98 -15.98
C ALA A 478 7.34 -35.47 -16.22
N GLN A 479 7.18 -34.62 -15.19
CA GLN A 479 7.42 -33.17 -15.31
C GLN A 479 8.90 -32.81 -15.51
N ILE A 480 9.83 -33.59 -14.94
CA ILE A 480 11.26 -33.44 -15.23
C ILE A 480 11.54 -33.74 -16.71
N GLN A 481 10.95 -34.82 -17.23
CA GLN A 481 11.08 -35.18 -18.64
C GLN A 481 10.46 -34.13 -19.57
N LEU A 482 9.29 -33.60 -19.21
CA LEU A 482 8.62 -32.51 -19.91
C LEU A 482 9.50 -31.26 -19.95
N SER A 483 10.09 -30.87 -18.82
CA SER A 483 10.99 -29.71 -18.77
C SER A 483 12.23 -29.89 -19.67
N TRP A 484 12.67 -31.12 -19.93
CA TRP A 484 13.76 -31.37 -20.89
C TRP A 484 13.32 -31.37 -22.36
N ALA A 485 12.01 -31.43 -22.64
CA ALA A 485 11.49 -31.73 -23.96
C ALA A 485 11.88 -30.68 -25.00
N GLY A 486 11.74 -29.39 -24.70
CA GLY A 486 12.04 -28.32 -25.65
C GLY A 486 13.51 -28.26 -26.09
N ASP A 487 14.47 -28.36 -25.15
CA ASP A 487 15.92 -28.37 -25.47
C ASP A 487 16.29 -29.60 -26.32
N ILE A 488 15.73 -30.76 -25.98
CA ILE A 488 15.99 -32.02 -26.69
C ILE A 488 15.35 -32.03 -28.07
N ALA A 489 14.14 -31.50 -28.23
CA ALA A 489 13.48 -31.34 -29.52
C ALA A 489 14.30 -30.46 -30.46
N CYS A 490 14.80 -29.32 -29.96
CA CYS A 490 15.70 -28.46 -30.72
C CYS A 490 16.99 -29.21 -31.13
N GLU A 491 17.61 -29.95 -30.21
CA GLU A 491 18.84 -30.70 -30.52
C GLU A 491 18.61 -31.75 -31.63
N ILE A 492 17.49 -32.49 -31.57
CA ILE A 492 17.20 -33.60 -32.49
C ILE A 492 16.71 -33.10 -33.85
N VAL A 493 15.84 -32.09 -33.87
CA VAL A 493 15.22 -31.59 -35.10
C VAL A 493 16.13 -30.60 -35.80
N LEU A 494 16.77 -29.68 -35.06
CA LEU A 494 17.59 -28.59 -35.60
C LEU A 494 19.11 -28.86 -35.56
N GLY A 495 19.53 -29.95 -34.91
CA GLY A 495 20.93 -30.36 -34.82
C GLY A 495 21.80 -29.52 -33.88
N LYS A 496 21.21 -28.65 -33.06
CA LYS A 496 21.93 -27.76 -32.13
C LYS A 496 21.06 -27.38 -30.92
N ARG A 497 21.71 -27.09 -29.80
CA ARG A 497 21.04 -26.55 -28.60
C ARG A 497 20.98 -25.04 -28.64
N TRP A 498 19.99 -24.48 -27.95
CA TRP A 498 19.72 -23.06 -27.87
C TRP A 498 19.62 -22.59 -26.42
N THR A 499 20.00 -21.34 -26.16
CA THR A 499 20.03 -20.78 -24.80
C THR A 499 18.65 -20.43 -24.25
N GLY A 500 17.60 -20.47 -25.07
CA GLY A 500 16.22 -20.16 -24.68
C GLY A 500 15.73 -21.01 -23.49
N ALA A 501 16.12 -22.28 -23.43
CA ALA A 501 15.78 -23.20 -22.33
C ALA A 501 16.55 -22.94 -21.01
N TYR A 502 17.52 -22.02 -21.00
CA TYR A 502 18.49 -21.83 -19.90
C TYR A 502 18.35 -20.46 -19.20
N GLY A 503 17.46 -19.58 -19.67
CA GLY A 503 17.38 -18.20 -19.22
C GLY A 503 16.38 -17.94 -18.08
N GLY A 504 16.88 -17.57 -16.90
CA GLY A 504 16.06 -17.04 -15.79
C GLY A 504 15.52 -18.11 -14.82
N THR A 505 14.92 -17.65 -13.72
CA THR A 505 14.38 -18.51 -12.63
C THR A 505 13.14 -19.31 -13.03
N GLN A 506 12.51 -18.98 -14.15
CA GLN A 506 11.34 -19.65 -14.71
C GLN A 506 11.68 -20.47 -15.98
N SER A 507 12.97 -20.70 -16.24
CA SER A 507 13.39 -21.56 -17.36
C SER A 507 13.09 -23.02 -17.09
N ASP A 508 12.93 -23.78 -18.17
CA ASP A 508 12.80 -25.24 -18.14
C ASP A 508 13.88 -25.92 -17.28
N LEU A 509 15.14 -25.47 -17.39
CA LEU A 509 16.23 -26.02 -16.58
C LEU A 509 16.10 -25.66 -15.08
N ALA A 510 15.65 -24.44 -14.75
CA ALA A 510 15.36 -24.07 -13.37
C ALA A 510 14.24 -24.95 -12.79
N THR A 511 13.22 -25.28 -13.59
CA THR A 511 12.15 -26.22 -13.23
C THR A 511 12.71 -27.63 -12.98
N VAL A 512 13.59 -28.15 -13.84
CA VAL A 512 14.29 -29.44 -13.60
C VAL A 512 15.01 -29.42 -12.26
N ILE A 513 15.79 -28.37 -11.98
CA ILE A 513 16.55 -28.27 -10.71
C ILE A 513 15.60 -28.26 -9.50
N ASN A 514 14.51 -27.50 -9.56
CA ASN A 514 13.53 -27.43 -8.49
C ASN A 514 12.80 -28.75 -8.26
N LEU A 515 12.36 -29.43 -9.33
CA LEU A 515 11.71 -30.73 -9.26
C LEU A 515 12.65 -31.80 -8.72
N MET A 516 13.92 -31.80 -9.15
CA MET A 516 14.95 -32.70 -8.62
C MET A 516 15.16 -32.49 -7.10
N ARG A 517 15.21 -31.23 -6.63
CA ARG A 517 15.27 -30.92 -5.19
C ARG A 517 14.03 -31.40 -4.45
N MET A 518 12.84 -31.24 -5.06
CA MET A 518 11.57 -31.65 -4.46
C MET A 518 11.49 -33.17 -4.28
N ILE A 519 11.80 -33.96 -5.32
CA ILE A 519 11.80 -35.42 -5.19
C ILE A 519 12.89 -35.94 -4.24
N ALA A 520 14.03 -35.23 -4.15
CA ALA A 520 15.04 -35.52 -3.13
C ALA A 520 14.46 -35.33 -1.72
N ASN A 521 13.81 -34.18 -1.45
CA ASN A 521 13.15 -33.88 -0.17
C ASN A 521 12.06 -34.88 0.22
N HIS A 522 11.45 -35.54 -0.76
CA HIS A 522 10.49 -36.62 -0.53
C HIS A 522 11.12 -38.02 -0.41
N GLY A 523 12.45 -38.12 -0.38
CA GLY A 523 13.16 -39.38 -0.16
C GLY A 523 13.30 -40.28 -1.39
N TRP A 524 13.17 -39.75 -2.61
CA TRP A 524 13.20 -40.55 -3.84
C TRP A 524 14.55 -41.25 -4.09
N PHE A 525 15.65 -40.63 -3.65
CA PHE A 525 17.01 -41.08 -3.99
C PHE A 525 17.67 -41.95 -2.92
N ALA A 526 17.12 -42.05 -1.72
CA ALA A 526 17.73 -42.79 -0.63
C ALA A 526 16.71 -43.22 0.44
N ASP A 527 17.00 -44.34 1.10
CA ASP A 527 16.28 -44.79 2.30
C ASP A 527 16.47 -43.84 3.50
N LYS A 528 17.47 -42.96 3.44
CA LYS A 528 17.64 -41.83 4.35
C LYS A 528 17.09 -40.58 3.65
N LEU A 529 16.02 -40.01 4.20
CA LEU A 529 15.49 -38.70 3.79
C LEU A 529 16.62 -37.66 3.83
N PRO A 530 16.70 -36.70 2.89
CA PRO A 530 17.66 -35.61 3.02
C PRO A 530 17.37 -34.87 4.33
N LEU A 531 18.42 -34.70 5.12
CA LEU A 531 18.32 -34.14 6.47
C LEU A 531 18.25 -32.61 6.46
N ASP A 532 18.63 -31.98 5.34
CA ASP A 532 18.62 -30.53 5.14
C ASP A 532 17.77 -30.15 3.89
N PRO A 533 16.59 -29.53 4.07
CA PRO A 533 15.75 -29.03 2.98
C PRO A 533 16.44 -27.97 2.11
N ASP A 534 17.39 -27.22 2.67
CA ASP A 534 18.12 -26.19 1.95
C ASP A 534 19.22 -26.82 1.07
N ASN A 535 19.82 -27.92 1.52
CA ASN A 535 20.87 -28.64 0.81
C ASN A 535 20.60 -30.15 0.67
N PRO A 536 19.59 -30.56 -0.12
CA PRO A 536 19.18 -31.97 -0.22
C PRO A 536 20.20 -32.88 -0.92
N PHE A 537 21.25 -32.31 -1.52
CA PHE A 537 22.29 -33.04 -2.26
C PHE A 537 23.67 -32.96 -1.58
N GLU A 538 23.71 -32.68 -0.26
CA GLU A 538 24.97 -32.67 0.50
C GLU A 538 25.64 -34.05 0.53
N ASP A 539 24.84 -35.11 0.61
CA ASP A 539 25.32 -36.50 0.64
C ASP A 539 25.75 -36.98 -0.77
N GLU A 540 26.95 -37.54 -0.86
CA GLU A 540 27.55 -38.00 -2.11
C GLU A 540 26.78 -39.17 -2.75
N GLU A 541 26.17 -40.06 -1.97
CA GLU A 541 25.35 -41.16 -2.48
C GLU A 541 24.05 -40.63 -3.09
N ILE A 542 23.39 -39.69 -2.41
CA ILE A 542 22.20 -39.00 -2.92
C ILE A 542 22.54 -38.24 -4.21
N GLN A 543 23.68 -37.56 -4.26
CA GLN A 543 24.13 -36.84 -5.46
C GLN A 543 24.36 -37.79 -6.65
N LYS A 544 24.98 -38.96 -6.43
CA LYS A 544 25.19 -39.98 -7.48
C LYS A 544 23.88 -40.57 -7.98
N ALA A 545 22.96 -40.88 -7.07
CA ALA A 545 21.62 -41.37 -7.41
C ALA A 545 20.83 -40.33 -8.21
N ALA A 546 20.84 -39.08 -7.76
CA ALA A 546 20.21 -37.95 -8.44
C ALA A 546 20.80 -37.73 -9.85
N HIS A 547 22.12 -37.79 -10.00
CA HIS A 547 22.77 -37.66 -11.32
C HIS A 547 22.35 -38.79 -12.27
N THR A 548 22.29 -40.03 -11.76
CA THR A 548 21.87 -41.20 -12.54
C THR A 548 20.42 -41.07 -12.99
N TYR A 549 19.53 -40.70 -12.08
CA TYR A 549 18.12 -40.47 -12.38
C TYR A 549 17.90 -39.33 -13.36
N HIS A 550 18.57 -38.20 -13.17
CA HIS A 550 18.53 -37.07 -14.08
C HIS A 550 18.94 -37.48 -15.51
N LYS A 551 20.01 -38.28 -15.63
CA LYS A 551 20.43 -38.83 -16.92
C LYS A 551 19.36 -39.74 -17.53
N GLN A 552 18.77 -40.63 -16.74
CA GLN A 552 17.68 -41.51 -17.19
C GLN A 552 16.47 -40.73 -17.69
N MET A 553 16.04 -39.69 -16.98
CA MET A 553 14.94 -38.83 -17.44
C MET A 553 15.29 -38.15 -18.76
N LYS A 554 16.51 -37.60 -18.89
CA LYS A 554 16.96 -36.95 -20.13
C LYS A 554 17.03 -37.92 -21.31
N ASP A 555 17.54 -39.14 -21.09
CA ASP A 555 17.64 -40.18 -22.11
C ASP A 555 16.24 -40.71 -22.49
N GLY A 556 15.32 -40.82 -21.52
CA GLY A 556 13.90 -41.16 -21.73
C GLY A 556 13.19 -40.14 -22.61
N THR A 557 13.29 -38.84 -22.28
CA THR A 557 12.75 -37.75 -23.12
C THR A 557 13.33 -37.80 -24.53
N ARG A 558 14.63 -38.04 -24.68
CA ARG A 558 15.27 -38.21 -25.99
C ARG A 558 14.70 -39.38 -26.78
N SER A 559 14.40 -40.50 -26.13
CA SER A 559 13.77 -41.65 -26.80
C SER A 559 12.39 -41.27 -27.35
N ILE A 560 11.56 -40.60 -26.54
CA ILE A 560 10.22 -40.15 -26.94
C ILE A 560 10.29 -39.19 -28.13
N ILE A 561 11.13 -38.16 -28.06
CA ILE A 561 11.25 -37.19 -29.16
C ILE A 561 11.79 -37.83 -30.45
N ASN A 562 12.67 -38.82 -30.37
CA ASN A 562 13.13 -39.53 -31.57
C ASN A 562 12.03 -40.41 -32.18
N GLU A 563 11.24 -41.08 -31.35
CA GLU A 563 10.11 -41.91 -31.78
C GLU A 563 9.04 -41.06 -32.48
N TYR A 564 8.70 -39.91 -31.91
CA TYR A 564 7.69 -38.97 -32.43
C TYR A 564 8.29 -37.77 -33.17
N ARG A 565 9.45 -37.95 -33.81
CA ARG A 565 10.18 -36.85 -34.46
C ARG A 565 9.36 -36.18 -35.56
N GLU A 566 8.62 -36.95 -36.34
CA GLU A 566 7.77 -36.43 -37.42
C GLU A 566 6.63 -35.56 -36.85
N LEU A 567 5.95 -36.02 -35.80
CA LEU A 567 4.93 -35.24 -35.11
C LEU A 567 5.46 -33.90 -34.55
N VAL A 568 6.69 -33.88 -34.01
CA VAL A 568 7.31 -32.62 -33.55
C VAL A 568 7.50 -31.63 -34.72
N VAL A 569 7.89 -32.15 -35.90
CA VAL A 569 8.05 -31.33 -37.11
C VAL A 569 6.71 -30.81 -37.60
N ASP A 570 5.68 -31.63 -37.62
CA ASP A 570 4.34 -31.26 -38.09
C ASP A 570 3.69 -30.21 -37.17
N LEU A 571 3.79 -30.38 -35.83
CA LEU A 571 3.35 -29.36 -34.88
C LEU A 571 4.13 -28.06 -35.02
N ARG A 572 5.45 -28.13 -35.22
CA ARG A 572 6.28 -26.94 -35.46
C ARG A 572 5.83 -26.20 -36.70
N ASP A 573 5.59 -26.90 -37.80
CA ASP A 573 5.22 -26.27 -39.08
C ASP A 573 3.83 -25.61 -38.97
N ASN A 574 2.88 -26.28 -38.30
CA ASN A 574 1.58 -25.68 -37.98
C ASN A 574 1.71 -24.43 -37.09
N LEU A 575 2.60 -24.44 -36.09
CA LEU A 575 2.87 -23.26 -35.25
C LEU A 575 3.51 -22.12 -36.04
N ILE A 576 4.39 -22.41 -37.00
CA ILE A 576 5.01 -21.38 -37.84
C ILE A 576 3.95 -20.71 -38.73
N GLU A 577 3.01 -21.50 -39.26
CA GLU A 577 1.94 -21.01 -40.13
C GLU A 577 0.89 -20.19 -39.35
N HIS A 578 0.38 -20.72 -38.24
CA HIS A 578 -0.75 -20.14 -37.52
C HIS A 578 -0.34 -19.21 -36.37
N GLY A 579 0.88 -19.37 -35.83
CA GLY A 579 1.41 -18.64 -34.68
C GLY A 579 0.93 -19.16 -33.33
N GLU A 580 -0.31 -19.64 -33.24
CA GLU A 580 -0.91 -20.24 -32.06
C GLU A 580 -1.90 -21.33 -32.49
N LEU A 581 -1.96 -22.42 -31.74
CA LEU A 581 -2.89 -23.53 -31.91
C LEU A 581 -3.73 -23.67 -30.64
N ASN A 582 -5.04 -23.77 -30.81
CA ASN A 582 -5.97 -24.01 -29.71
C ASN A 582 -6.01 -25.50 -29.31
N SER A 583 -6.80 -25.81 -28.28
CA SER A 583 -6.93 -27.17 -27.75
C SER A 583 -7.40 -28.19 -28.78
N ALA A 584 -8.34 -27.83 -29.65
CA ALA A 584 -8.91 -28.74 -30.65
C ALA A 584 -7.94 -29.00 -31.80
N GLU A 585 -7.34 -27.94 -32.34
CA GLU A 585 -6.32 -28.02 -33.41
C GLU A 585 -5.11 -28.84 -32.97
N THR A 586 -4.63 -28.60 -31.74
CA THR A 586 -3.51 -29.36 -31.20
C THR A 586 -3.87 -30.84 -31.05
N LEU A 587 -5.08 -31.15 -30.57
CA LEU A 587 -5.52 -32.53 -30.38
C LEU A 587 -5.68 -33.27 -31.71
N GLU A 588 -6.22 -32.62 -32.74
CA GLU A 588 -6.38 -33.21 -34.07
C GLU A 588 -5.03 -33.68 -34.63
N ILE A 589 -4.00 -32.83 -34.55
CA ILE A 589 -2.65 -33.18 -35.01
C ILE A 589 -2.05 -34.32 -34.17
N LEU A 590 -2.28 -34.35 -32.85
CA LEU A 590 -1.80 -35.43 -31.99
C LEU A 590 -2.49 -36.77 -32.30
N GLU A 591 -3.80 -36.75 -32.56
CA GLU A 591 -4.59 -37.94 -32.85
C GLU A 591 -4.21 -38.60 -34.19
N GLU A 592 -3.75 -37.83 -35.19
CA GLU A 592 -3.22 -38.37 -36.44
C GLU A 592 -2.03 -39.32 -36.24
N TYR A 593 -1.29 -39.13 -35.14
CA TYR A 593 -0.15 -39.96 -34.75
C TYR A 593 -0.49 -41.00 -33.68
N GLY A 594 -1.78 -41.20 -33.40
CA GLY A 594 -2.28 -42.21 -32.46
C GLY A 594 -2.09 -41.84 -30.98
N LEU A 595 -1.89 -40.54 -30.68
CA LEU A 595 -1.64 -40.05 -29.34
C LEU A 595 -2.86 -39.50 -28.62
#